data_AF-A0A6C0D914-F1
#
_entry.id   AF-A0A6C0D914-F1
#
_cell.length_a   1.000
_cell.length_b   1.000
_cell.length_c   1.000
_cell.angle_alpha   90.00
_cell.angle_beta   90.00
_cell.angle_gamma   90.00
#
_symmetry.space_group_name_H-M   'P 1'
#
loop_
_entity.id
_entity.type
_entity.pdbx_description
1 polymer ?
#
loop_
_entity_poly.entity_id
_entity_poly.type
_entity_poly.pdbx_seq_one_letter_code
_entity_poly.pdbx_strand_id
1 'polypeptide(L)' 'MDRKTIASEYFRILWYSVAQKVVNKAIEVYELDELQAEALKKVYLKPNHYYARIK' A
#
# COMPACT_ATOMS: atom_id res chain seq x y z
N MET A 1 19.27 3.28 14.99
CA MET A 1 17.91 2.80 14.65
C MET A 1 17.68 1.51 15.39
N ASP A 2 16.67 1.43 16.27
CA ASP A 2 16.42 0.24 17.07
C ASP A 2 15.77 -0.88 16.24
N ARG A 3 15.84 -2.12 16.73
CA ARG A 3 15.30 -3.31 16.03
C ARG A 3 13.79 -3.23 15.80
N LYS A 4 13.02 -2.58 16.68
CA LYS A 4 11.56 -2.42 16.52
C LYS A 4 11.24 -1.43 15.41
N THR A 5 11.98 -0.32 15.32
CA THR A 5 11.85 0.65 14.21
C THR A 5 12.16 -0.01 12.87
N ILE A 6 13.23 -0.80 12.80
CA ILE A 6 13.57 -1.57 11.58
C ILE A 6 12.43 -2.52 11.19
N ALA A 7 11.91 -3.30 12.14
CA ALA A 7 10.81 -4.22 11.88
C ALA A 7 9.53 -3.49 11.42
N SER A 8 9.17 -2.38 12.08
CA SER A 8 8.00 -1.56 11.71
C SER A 8 8.12 -1.03 10.28
N GLU A 9 9.32 -0.60 9.88
CA GLU A 9 9.62 -0.12 8.54
C GLU A 9 9.53 -1.24 7.48
N TYR A 10 10.05 -2.43 7.79
CA TYR A 10 9.88 -3.60 6.91
C TYR A 10 8.42 -3.99 6.72
N PHE A 11 7.63 -4.00 7.79
CA PHE A 11 6.20 -4.28 7.69
C PHE A 11 5.46 -3.23 6.86
N ARG A 12 5.85 -1.95 6.98
CA ARG A 12 5.31 -0.86 6.15
C ARG A 12 5.51 -1.13 4.67
N ILE A 13 6.73 -1.47 4.28
CA ILE A 13 7.08 -1.74 2.87
C ILE A 13 6.35 -3.00 2.37
N LEU A 14 6.32 -4.06 3.18
CA LEU A 14 5.66 -5.32 2.82
C LEU A 14 4.17 -5.10 2.55
N TRP A 15 3.46 -4.46 3.49
CA TRP A 15 2.03 -4.24 3.35
C TRP A 15 1.69 -3.27 2.21
N TYR A 16 2.51 -2.24 2.01
CA TYR A 16 2.37 -1.35 0.85
C TYR A 16 2.51 -2.13 -0.47
N SER A 17 3.50 -3.03 -0.57
CA SER A 17 3.70 -3.86 -1.76
C SER A 17 2.51 -4.78 -2.03
N VAL A 18 1.95 -5.40 -0.99
CA VAL A 18 0.74 -6.23 -1.10
C VAL A 18 -0.44 -5.41 -1.59
N ALA A 19 -0.69 -4.25 -0.99
CA ALA A 19 -1.79 -3.39 -1.40
C ALA A 19 -1.62 -2.87 -2.84
N GLN A 20 -0.40 -2.55 -3.26
CA GLN A 20 -0.12 -2.14 -4.63
C GLN A 20 -0.50 -3.24 -5.64
N LYS A 21 -0.20 -4.51 -5.35
CA LYS A 21 -0.60 -5.64 -6.20
C LYS A 21 -2.11 -5.78 -6.28
N VAL A 22 -2.82 -5.64 -5.16
CA VAL A 22 -4.29 -5.72 -5.11
C VAL A 22 -4.92 -4.59 -5.91
N VAL A 23 -4.48 -3.34 -5.71
CA VAL A 23 -4.97 -2.16 -6.45
C VAL A 23 -4.71 -2.30 -7.95
N ASN A 24 -3.51 -2.74 -8.35
CA ASN A 24 -3.21 -2.97 -9.76
C ASN A 24 -4.08 -4.06 -10.37
N LYS A 25 -4.33 -5.15 -9.63
CA LYS A 25 -5.23 -6.21 -10.12
C LYS A 25 -6.68 -5.74 -10.22
N ALA A 26 -7.13 -4.88 -9.31
CA ALA A 26 -8.45 -4.26 -9.41
C ALA A 26 -8.58 -3.36 -10.64
N ILE A 27 -7.55 -2.55 -10.94
CA ILE A 27 -7.52 -1.72 -12.16
C ILE A 27 -7.65 -2.59 -13.42
N GLU A 28 -6.94 -3.71 -13.47
CA GLU A 28 -7.00 -4.67 -14.58
C GLU A 28 -8.37 -5.34 -14.70
N VAL A 29 -8.91 -5.89 -13.60
CA VAL A 29 -10.17 -6.67 -13.60
C VAL A 29 -11.38 -5.81 -13.91
N TYR A 30 -11.40 -4.56 -13.44
CA TYR A 30 -12.50 -3.63 -13.67
C TYR A 30 -12.26 -2.73 -14.89
N GLU A 31 -11.18 -2.96 -15.64
CA GLU A 31 -10.81 -2.18 -16.84
C GLU A 31 -10.89 -0.66 -16.61
N LEU A 32 -10.36 -0.22 -15.46
CA LEU A 32 -10.47 1.17 -15.04
C LEU A 32 -9.68 2.08 -15.98
N ASP A 33 -10.27 3.23 -16.31
CA ASP A 33 -9.57 4.28 -17.03
C ASP A 33 -8.48 4.94 -16.15
N GLU A 34 -7.65 5.79 -16.77
CA GLU A 34 -6.53 6.43 -16.09
C GLU A 34 -6.97 7.24 -14.85
N LEU A 35 -8.08 7.98 -14.94
CA LEU A 35 -8.59 8.80 -13.84
C LEU A 35 -9.09 7.95 -12.68
N GLN A 36 -9.83 6.88 -12.98
CA GLN A 36 -10.33 5.92 -12.00
C GLN A 36 -9.18 5.17 -11.32
N ALA A 37 -8.18 4.75 -12.09
CA ALA A 37 -6.99 4.07 -11.58
C ALA A 37 -6.18 4.99 -10.64
N GLU A 38 -5.99 6.26 -11.00
CA GLU A 38 -5.34 7.25 -10.14
C GLU A 38 -6.13 7.50 -8.85
N ALA A 39 -7.45 7.66 -8.94
CA ALA A 39 -8.30 7.81 -7.78
C ALA A 39 -8.17 6.62 -6.83
N LEU A 40 -8.18 5.39 -7.37
CA LEU A 40 -8.02 4.17 -6.59
C LEU A 40 -6.66 4.11 -5.90
N LYS A 41 -5.57 4.39 -6.62
CA LYS A 41 -4.21 4.45 -6.05
C LYS A 41 -4.13 5.51 -4.95
N LYS A 42 -4.69 6.70 -5.15
CA LYS A 42 -4.68 7.78 -4.16
C LYS A 42 -5.44 7.44 -2.88
N VAL A 43 -6.53 6.69 -2.99
CA VAL A 43 -7.33 6.26 -1.82
C VAL A 43 -6.61 5.17 -1.03
N TYR A 44 -6.12 4.14 -1.72
CA TYR A 44 -5.64 2.92 -1.07
C TYR A 44 -4.13 2.89 -0.84
N LEU A 45 -3.30 3.50 -1.69
CA LEU A 45 -1.83 3.46 -1.58
C LEU A 45 -1.26 4.65 -0.81
N LYS A 46 -1.87 5.04 0.31
CA LYS A 46 -1.34 6.10 1.18
C LYS A 46 -0.23 5.55 2.08
N PRO A 47 1.03 6.01 2.00
CA PRO A 47 2.15 5.45 2.75
C PRO A 47 1.92 5.37 4.27
N ASN A 48 1.19 6.34 4.81
CA ASN A 48 0.95 6.50 6.24
C ASN A 48 -0.02 5.43 6.80
N HIS A 49 -0.76 4.72 5.95
CA HIS A 49 -1.72 3.69 6.37
C HIS A 49 -1.07 2.33 6.66
N TYR A 50 0.20 2.16 6.32
CA TYR A 50 0.90 0.88 6.40
C TYR A 50 1.82 0.75 7.62
N TYR A 51 1.85 1.75 8.50
CA TYR A 51 2.63 1.67 9.72
C TYR A 51 2.06 0.64 10.69
N ALA A 52 2.86 -0.38 10.99
CA ALA A 52 2.55 -1.30 12.07
C ALA A 52 2.92 -0.66 13.40
N ARG A 53 1.93 -0.44 14.28
CA ARG A 53 2.18 -0.06 15.68
C ARG A 53 2.59 -1.30 16.46
N ILE A 54 3.89 -1.58 16.49
CA ILE A 54 4.47 -2.67 17.27
C ILE A 54 4.48 -2.23 18.74
N LYS A 55 3.68 -2.88 19.59
CA LYS A 55 3.70 -2.69 21.05
C LYS A 55 4.86 -3.48 21.65
#